data_AF-A0A7K4LUW9-F1
#
_entry.id   AF-A0A7K4LUW9-F1
#
_cell.length_a   1.000
_cell.length_b   1.000
_cell.length_c   1.000
_cell.angle_alpha   90.00
_cell.angle_beta   90.00
_cell.angle_gamma   90.00
#
_symmetry.space_group_name_H-M   'P 1'
#
loop_
_entity.id
_entity.type
_entity.pdbx_description
1 polymer ?
#
loop_
_entity_poly.entity_id
_entity_poly.type
_entity_poly.pdbx_seq_one_letter_code
_entity_poly.pdbx_strand_id
1 'polypeptide(L)'
;QAVHALKQLYLEFPRLYNSSIVCSFMPDVVYKMRQADKNVVTALTHRPWQLSHLGNGMPRFDSFWKHYWYMMMDVILDWSLHSFLWRLCGVSAFLIQKNFVSQDYVRRWSSKGIQVVAWTVNTFAEKRYYETVLEASYITDSLVEDCDPHY
;
A
#
# COMPACT_ATOMS: atom_id res chain seq x y z
N GLN A 1 -19.65 -4.32 5.70
CA GLN A 1 -19.96 -5.40 4.73
C GLN A 1 -18.70 -6.12 4.27
N ALA A 2 -17.70 -5.44 3.68
CA ALA A 2 -16.47 -6.07 3.17
C ALA A 2 -15.71 -6.92 4.20
N VAL A 3 -15.43 -6.38 5.39
CA VAL A 3 -14.71 -7.10 6.47
C VAL A 3 -15.43 -8.37 6.91
N HIS A 4 -16.76 -8.35 6.98
CA HIS A 4 -17.54 -9.53 7.34
C HIS A 4 -17.42 -10.62 6.27
N ALA A 5 -17.54 -10.24 5.00
CA ALA A 5 -17.38 -11.18 3.89
C ALA A 5 -15.97 -11.80 3.85
N LEU A 6 -14.93 -10.97 4.03
CA LEU A 6 -13.54 -11.45 4.12
C LEU A 6 -13.35 -12.40 5.30
N LYS A 7 -13.90 -12.07 6.48
CA LYS A 7 -13.82 -12.97 7.63
C LYS A 7 -14.47 -14.32 7.35
N GLN A 8 -15.66 -14.35 6.74
CA GLN A 8 -16.31 -15.60 6.37
C GLN A 8 -15.46 -16.42 5.38
N LEU A 9 -14.85 -15.76 4.39
CA LEU A 9 -13.96 -16.41 3.43
C LEU A 9 -12.75 -17.07 4.10
N TYR A 10 -12.11 -16.40 5.07
CA TYR A 10 -10.98 -16.98 5.79
C TYR A 10 -11.38 -18.15 6.70
N LEU A 11 -12.58 -18.10 7.28
CA LEU A 11 -13.14 -19.21 8.05
C LEU A 11 -13.48 -20.42 7.16
N GLU A 12 -14.00 -20.18 5.97
CA GLU A 12 -14.32 -21.22 4.98
C GLU A 12 -13.05 -21.83 4.37
N PHE A 13 -12.01 -21.01 4.16
CA PHE A 13 -10.73 -21.44 3.58
C PHE A 13 -9.53 -21.10 4.48
N PRO A 14 -9.27 -21.87 5.56
CA PRO A 14 -8.20 -21.58 6.50
C PRO A 14 -6.77 -21.55 5.92
N ARG A 15 -6.56 -22.09 4.72
CA ARG A 15 -5.25 -21.97 4.03
C ARG A 15 -4.88 -20.50 3.75
N LEU A 16 -5.87 -19.63 3.60
CA LEU A 16 -5.69 -18.20 3.34
C LEU A 16 -4.91 -17.47 4.43
N TYR A 17 -4.97 -17.93 5.69
CA TYR A 17 -4.19 -17.33 6.78
C TYR A 17 -2.67 -17.39 6.52
N ASN A 18 -2.21 -18.39 5.76
CA ASN A 18 -0.78 -18.59 5.47
C ASN A 18 -0.40 -18.18 4.03
N SER A 19 -1.36 -17.98 3.13
CA SER A 19 -1.10 -17.77 1.70
C SER A 19 -1.67 -16.47 1.15
N SER A 20 -2.24 -15.61 2.00
CA SER A 20 -2.86 -14.37 1.55
C SER A 20 -2.68 -13.22 2.53
N ILE A 21 -2.91 -12.02 2.01
CA ILE A 21 -2.81 -10.76 2.74
C ILE A 21 -3.98 -9.86 2.36
N VAL A 22 -4.56 -9.17 3.35
CA VAL A 22 -5.60 -8.16 3.10
C VAL A 22 -4.95 -6.78 3.10
N CYS A 23 -4.99 -6.10 1.96
CA CYS A 23 -4.49 -4.74 1.80
C CYS A 23 -5.59 -3.76 1.38
N SER A 24 -5.47 -2.49 1.76
CA SER A 24 -6.40 -1.43 1.34
C SER A 24 -5.75 -0.06 1.39
N PHE A 25 -6.20 0.85 0.52
CA PHE A 25 -5.91 2.28 0.61
C PHE A 25 -6.59 2.96 1.80
N MET A 26 -7.65 2.35 2.33
CA MET A 26 -8.43 2.87 3.44
C MET A 26 -7.97 2.25 4.76
N PRO A 27 -7.38 3.03 5.69
CA PRO A 27 -6.89 2.49 6.97
C PRO A 27 -8.00 1.91 7.85
N ASP A 28 -9.24 2.39 7.70
CA ASP A 28 -10.38 1.91 8.47
C ASP A 28 -10.73 0.45 8.12
N VAL A 29 -10.60 0.04 6.86
CA VAL A 29 -10.82 -1.34 6.41
C VAL A 29 -9.78 -2.25 7.04
N VAL A 30 -8.51 -1.84 7.01
CA VAL A 30 -7.39 -2.60 7.59
C VAL A 30 -7.56 -2.75 9.11
N TYR A 31 -7.92 -1.66 9.78
CA TYR A 31 -8.17 -1.66 11.22
C TYR A 31 -9.34 -2.57 11.61
N LYS A 32 -10.48 -2.45 10.92
CA LYS A 32 -11.66 -3.30 11.16
C LYS A 32 -11.36 -4.76 10.85
N MET A 33 -10.57 -5.05 9.82
CA MET A 33 -10.14 -6.42 9.52
C MET A 33 -9.31 -7.01 10.66
N ARG A 34 -8.32 -6.27 11.16
CA ARG A 34 -7.48 -6.69 12.28
C ARG A 34 -8.28 -6.88 13.58
N GLN A 35 -9.30 -6.06 13.82
CA GLN A 35 -10.23 -6.24 14.94
C GLN A 35 -11.09 -7.49 14.79
N ALA A 36 -11.58 -7.76 13.58
CA ALA A 36 -12.46 -8.88 13.29
C ALA A 36 -11.74 -10.23 13.36
N ASP A 37 -10.46 -10.26 12.96
CA ASP A 37 -9.59 -11.43 13.02
C ASP A 37 -8.11 -11.02 13.10
N LYS A 38 -7.44 -11.41 14.21
CA LYS A 38 -6.04 -11.08 14.45
C LYS A 38 -5.06 -11.94 13.67
N ASN A 39 -5.47 -13.11 13.18
CA ASN A 39 -4.61 -14.05 12.46
C ASN A 39 -4.42 -13.66 11.00
N VAL A 40 -5.27 -12.79 10.47
CA VAL A 40 -5.16 -12.31 9.09
C VAL A 40 -3.99 -11.34 8.97
N VAL A 41 -3.09 -11.60 8.02
CA VAL A 41 -2.03 -10.66 7.67
C VAL A 41 -2.65 -9.46 6.97
N THR A 42 -2.31 -8.25 7.42
CA THR A 42 -2.85 -7.02 6.85
C THR A 42 -1.75 -6.08 6.38
N ALA A 43 -2.08 -5.29 5.35
CA ALA A 43 -1.18 -4.26 4.82
C ALA A 43 -1.92 -2.97 4.49
N LEU A 44 -1.19 -1.85 4.53
CA LEU A 44 -1.68 -0.55 4.09
C LEU A 44 -1.15 -0.24 2.70
N THR A 45 -2.05 0.04 1.78
CA THR A 45 -1.70 0.53 0.45
C THR A 45 -1.65 2.04 0.47
N HIS A 46 -0.59 2.64 -0.06
CA HIS A 46 -0.42 4.07 -0.06
C HIS A 46 0.19 4.59 -1.36
N ARG A 47 -0.37 5.69 -1.82
CA ARG A 47 0.16 6.50 -2.91
C ARG A 47 0.16 7.96 -2.42
N PRO A 48 1.32 8.63 -2.36
CA PRO A 48 1.35 10.05 -2.06
C PRO A 48 0.43 10.82 -3.01
N TRP A 49 -0.24 11.85 -2.48
CA TRP A 49 -1.17 12.69 -3.22
C TRP A 49 -2.43 11.98 -3.76
N GLN A 50 -2.77 10.78 -3.27
CA GLN A 50 -3.91 10.01 -3.79
C GLN A 50 -5.26 10.73 -3.70
N LEU A 51 -5.46 11.58 -2.70
CA LEU A 51 -6.73 12.29 -2.50
C LEU A 51 -6.85 13.50 -3.43
N SER A 52 -5.77 14.26 -3.59
CA SER A 52 -5.72 15.50 -4.38
C SER A 52 -5.40 15.30 -5.85
N HIS A 53 -4.69 14.24 -6.22
CA HIS A 53 -4.20 13.98 -7.58
C HIS A 53 -4.60 12.59 -8.10
N LEU A 54 -4.80 12.54 -9.42
CA LEU A 54 -4.95 11.31 -10.19
C LEU A 54 -3.58 10.62 -10.36
N GLY A 55 -3.55 9.37 -10.84
CA GLY A 55 -2.29 8.64 -10.97
C GLY A 55 -1.30 9.27 -11.96
N ASN A 56 -1.81 10.01 -12.94
CA ASN A 56 -1.03 10.80 -13.90
C ASN A 56 -0.55 12.16 -13.35
N GLY A 57 -0.80 12.47 -12.08
CA GLY A 57 -0.40 13.72 -11.44
C GLY A 57 -1.31 14.91 -11.74
N MET A 58 -2.43 14.73 -12.45
CA MET A 58 -3.41 15.80 -12.65
C MET A 58 -4.23 16.06 -11.37
N PRO A 59 -4.60 17.32 -11.07
CA PRO A 59 -5.54 17.64 -10.00
C PRO A 59 -6.84 16.85 -10.14
N ARG A 60 -7.31 16.24 -9.07
CA ARG A 60 -8.59 15.53 -9.03
C ARG A 60 -9.79 16.49 -9.05
N PHE A 61 -9.58 17.74 -8.66
CA PHE A 61 -10.63 18.74 -8.51
C PHE A 61 -10.24 20.04 -9.22
N ASP A 62 -11.14 20.57 -10.04
CA ASP A 62 -10.94 21.86 -10.72
C ASP A 62 -11.04 23.06 -9.78
N SER A 63 -11.79 22.91 -8.67
CA SER A 63 -11.97 23.98 -7.69
C SER A 63 -10.71 24.16 -6.83
N PHE A 64 -10.05 25.32 -6.92
CA PHE A 64 -8.83 25.64 -6.18
C PHE A 64 -8.92 25.34 -4.68
N TRP A 65 -9.94 25.85 -3.99
CA TRP A 65 -10.11 25.62 -2.55
C TRP A 65 -10.23 24.13 -2.19
N LYS A 66 -10.99 23.38 -2.99
CA LYS A 66 -11.16 21.94 -2.79
C LYS A 66 -9.83 21.22 -3.00
N HIS A 67 -9.11 21.56 -4.07
CA HIS A 67 -7.81 20.95 -4.37
C HIS A 67 -6.80 21.17 -3.23
N TYR A 68 -6.61 22.40 -2.76
CA TYR A 68 -5.70 22.70 -1.65
C TYR A 68 -6.11 22.04 -0.34
N TRP A 69 -7.41 21.94 -0.05
CA TRP A 69 -7.90 21.19 1.10
C TRP A 69 -7.49 19.72 1.03
N TYR A 70 -7.69 19.06 -0.11
CA TYR A 70 -7.28 17.67 -0.29
C TYR A 70 -5.76 17.48 -0.30
N MET A 71 -4.98 18.45 -0.79
CA MET A 71 -3.52 18.41 -0.67
C MET A 71 -3.08 18.41 0.79
N MET A 72 -3.69 19.25 1.63
CA MET A 72 -3.43 19.23 3.06
C MET A 72 -3.83 17.89 3.69
N MET A 73 -4.97 17.32 3.29
CA MET A 73 -5.38 15.98 3.74
C MET A 73 -4.39 14.89 3.33
N ASP A 74 -3.81 14.96 2.13
CA ASP A 74 -2.77 14.02 1.70
C ASP A 74 -1.52 14.10 2.58
N VAL A 75 -1.07 15.31 2.92
CA VAL A 75 0.08 15.51 3.83
C VAL A 75 -0.22 14.94 5.21
N ILE A 76 -1.43 15.19 5.75
CA ILE A 76 -1.85 14.66 7.04
C ILE A 76 -1.93 13.13 7.01
N LEU A 77 -2.47 12.56 5.93
CA LEU A 77 -2.59 11.11 5.77
C LEU A 77 -1.20 10.46 5.68
N ASP A 78 -0.30 11.00 4.86
CA ASP A 78 1.07 10.51 4.73
C ASP A 78 1.81 10.56 6.08
N TRP A 79 1.74 11.70 6.77
CA TRP A 79 2.31 11.83 8.11
C TRP A 79 1.71 10.83 9.10
N SER A 80 0.39 10.64 9.08
CA SER A 80 -0.31 9.71 9.97
C SER A 80 0.09 8.26 9.72
N LEU A 81 0.24 7.87 8.45
CA LEU A 81 0.70 6.54 8.02
C LEU A 81 2.08 6.23 8.58
N HIS A 82 3.01 7.16 8.46
CA HIS A 82 4.39 6.98 8.90
C HIS A 82 4.57 7.14 10.42
N SER A 83 3.67 7.86 11.10
CA SER A 83 3.77 8.14 12.53
C SER A 83 3.15 7.05 13.41
N PHE A 84 1.86 6.76 13.20
CA PHE A 84 1.08 5.92 14.13
C PHE A 84 0.12 4.93 13.48
N LEU A 85 -0.43 5.18 12.29
CA LEU A 85 -1.46 4.30 11.71
C LEU A 85 -0.95 2.87 11.51
N TRP A 86 0.33 2.69 11.17
CA TRP A 86 0.92 1.36 11.06
C TRP A 86 0.81 0.53 12.36
N ARG A 87 0.98 1.18 13.52
CA ARG A 87 0.81 0.56 14.85
C ARG A 87 -0.65 0.33 15.17
N LEU A 88 -1.50 1.31 14.88
CA LEU A 88 -2.93 1.25 15.17
C LEU A 88 -3.62 0.14 14.36
N CYS A 89 -3.33 0.06 13.06
CA CYS A 89 -3.84 -0.97 12.17
C CYS A 89 -3.11 -2.33 12.37
N GLY A 90 -1.97 -2.32 13.06
CA GLY A 90 -1.13 -3.49 13.29
C GLY A 90 -0.73 -4.16 11.97
N VAL A 91 -0.20 -3.40 11.01
CA VAL A 91 0.13 -3.96 9.68
C VAL A 91 1.44 -4.72 9.68
N SER A 92 1.51 -5.72 8.82
CA SER A 92 2.73 -6.51 8.58
C SER A 92 3.49 -6.03 7.34
N ALA A 93 2.81 -5.33 6.42
CA ALA A 93 3.44 -4.80 5.22
C ALA A 93 2.86 -3.43 4.80
N PHE A 94 3.63 -2.71 4.01
CA PHE A 94 3.23 -1.52 3.28
C PHE A 94 3.29 -1.77 1.79
N LEU A 95 2.22 -1.46 1.08
CA LEU A 95 2.18 -1.45 -0.38
C LEU A 95 2.33 0.00 -0.85
N ILE A 96 3.53 0.40 -1.27
CA ILE A 96 3.86 1.79 -1.61
C ILE A 96 4.03 1.96 -3.12
N GLN A 97 3.60 3.10 -3.65
CA GLN A 97 3.86 3.43 -5.05
C GLN A 97 5.37 3.44 -5.34
N LYS A 98 5.81 2.79 -6.43
CA LYS A 98 7.21 2.56 -6.76
C LYS A 98 8.11 3.81 -6.65
N ASN A 99 7.65 4.95 -7.16
CA ASN A 99 8.43 6.19 -7.21
C ASN A 99 8.78 6.79 -5.84
N PHE A 100 8.22 6.25 -4.75
CA PHE A 100 8.43 6.73 -3.38
C PHE A 100 9.17 5.72 -2.50
N VAL A 101 9.75 4.68 -3.10
CA VAL A 101 10.53 3.67 -2.37
C VAL A 101 12.03 3.93 -2.56
N SER A 102 12.74 4.12 -1.45
CA SER A 102 14.19 4.19 -1.40
C SER A 102 14.76 3.08 -0.52
N GLN A 103 16.06 2.80 -0.64
CA GLN A 103 16.70 1.75 0.17
C GLN A 103 16.61 2.07 1.68
N ASP A 104 16.77 3.35 2.06
CA ASP A 104 16.61 3.79 3.44
C ASP A 104 15.18 3.63 3.94
N TYR A 105 14.19 3.85 3.07
CA TYR A 105 12.78 3.63 3.38
C TYR A 105 12.51 2.15 3.68
N VAL A 106 13.02 1.24 2.85
CA VAL A 106 12.92 -0.21 3.04
C VAL A 106 13.58 -0.63 4.35
N ARG A 107 14.82 -0.17 4.61
CA ARG A 107 15.56 -0.48 5.85
C ARG A 107 14.85 0.02 7.11
N ARG A 108 14.30 1.25 7.07
CA ARG A 108 13.55 1.85 8.19
C ARG A 108 12.33 1.03 8.59
N TRP A 109 11.63 0.45 7.63
CA TRP A 109 10.45 -0.36 7.91
C TRP A 109 10.81 -1.81 8.26
N SER A 110 11.82 -2.37 7.60
CA SER A 110 12.36 -3.69 7.93
C SER A 110 12.86 -3.75 9.38
N SER A 111 13.51 -2.69 9.88
CA SER A 111 13.94 -2.60 11.29
C SER A 111 12.78 -2.58 12.29
N LYS A 112 11.53 -2.37 11.83
CA LYS A 112 10.29 -2.43 12.61
C LYS A 112 9.51 -3.71 12.37
N GLY A 113 10.06 -4.66 11.61
CA GLY A 113 9.40 -5.91 11.23
C GLY A 113 8.30 -5.73 10.19
N ILE A 114 8.32 -4.63 9.42
CA ILE A 114 7.32 -4.32 8.39
C ILE A 114 7.95 -4.46 7.01
N GLN A 115 7.35 -5.27 6.15
CA GLN A 115 7.81 -5.45 4.77
C GLN A 115 7.31 -4.33 3.87
N VAL A 116 8.16 -3.82 2.99
CA VAL A 116 7.75 -2.86 1.94
C VAL A 116 7.61 -3.61 0.63
N VAL A 117 6.46 -3.43 -0.02
CA VAL A 117 6.14 -3.98 -1.32
C VAL A 117 5.81 -2.82 -2.26
N ALA A 118 6.55 -2.68 -3.36
CA ALA A 118 6.31 -1.63 -4.33
C ALA A 118 5.21 -1.99 -5.34
N TRP A 119 4.46 -1.01 -5.83
CA TRP A 119 3.53 -1.21 -6.95
C TRP A 119 3.46 0.04 -7.85
N THR A 120 3.19 -0.07 -9.15
CA THR A 120 3.30 -1.27 -9.99
C THR A 120 4.58 -1.16 -10.82
N VAL A 121 5.46 -2.15 -10.69
CA VAL A 121 6.80 -2.18 -11.31
C VAL A 121 6.72 -2.98 -12.59
N ASN A 122 6.80 -2.32 -13.75
CA ASN A 122 6.43 -2.95 -15.02
C ASN A 122 7.62 -3.17 -15.96
N THR A 123 8.67 -2.36 -15.87
CA THR A 123 9.82 -2.50 -16.76
C THR A 123 10.88 -3.44 -16.20
N PHE A 124 11.61 -4.16 -17.06
CA PHE A 124 12.70 -5.05 -16.67
C PHE A 124 13.78 -4.32 -15.86
N ALA A 125 14.12 -3.09 -16.25
CA ALA A 125 15.09 -2.27 -15.54
C ALA A 125 14.63 -1.95 -14.11
N GLU A 126 13.36 -1.57 -13.93
CA GLU A 126 12.82 -1.31 -12.58
C GLU A 126 12.74 -2.60 -11.75
N LYS A 127 12.26 -3.71 -12.33
CA LYS A 127 12.21 -5.02 -11.64
C LYS A 127 13.58 -5.41 -11.10
N ARG A 128 14.61 -5.35 -11.96
CA ARG A 128 15.99 -5.62 -11.59
C ARG A 128 16.50 -4.66 -10.52
N TYR A 129 16.15 -3.38 -10.59
CA TYR A 129 16.52 -2.40 -9.56
C TYR A 129 15.88 -2.72 -8.20
N TYR A 130 14.61 -3.12 -8.17
CA TYR A 130 13.93 -3.53 -6.94
C TYR A 130 14.55 -4.78 -6.31
N GLU A 131 14.93 -5.76 -7.12
CA GLU A 131 15.53 -7.02 -6.66
C GLU A 131 16.96 -6.84 -6.19
N THR A 132 17.78 -6.12 -6.97
CA THR A 132 19.24 -6.11 -6.77
C THR A 132 19.75 -4.92 -5.95
N VAL A 133 19.02 -3.79 -5.96
CA VAL A 133 19.46 -2.57 -5.28
C VAL A 133 18.59 -2.26 -4.06
N LEU A 134 17.26 -2.24 -4.24
CA LEU A 134 16.36 -1.93 -3.13
C LEU A 134 16.10 -3.13 -2.21
N GLU A 135 16.35 -4.35 -2.68
CA GLU A 135 16.07 -5.61 -1.97
C GLU A 135 14.63 -5.66 -1.43
N ALA A 136 13.69 -5.18 -2.24
CA ALA A 136 12.28 -5.07 -1.89
C ALA A 136 11.39 -5.82 -2.87
N SER A 137 10.31 -6.40 -2.36
CA SER A 137 9.31 -7.08 -3.17
C SER A 137 8.50 -6.06 -3.98
N TYR A 138 7.93 -6.50 -5.10
CA TYR A 138 7.10 -5.64 -5.95
C TYR A 138 5.91 -6.39 -6.54
N ILE A 139 4.90 -5.64 -6.95
CA ILE A 139 3.75 -6.08 -7.73
C ILE A 139 3.95 -5.58 -9.15
N THR A 140 3.66 -6.43 -10.13
CA THR A 140 3.83 -6.14 -11.56
C THR A 140 2.59 -6.59 -12.33
N ASP A 141 2.25 -5.87 -13.41
CA ASP A 141 1.17 -6.26 -14.32
C ASP A 141 1.63 -7.35 -15.31
N SER A 142 2.94 -7.42 -15.59
CA SER A 142 3.54 -8.36 -16.54
C SER A 142 4.81 -8.98 -15.97
N LEU A 143 4.91 -10.31 -16.03
CA LEU A 143 6.11 -11.02 -15.57
C LEU A 143 7.27 -10.93 -16.58
N VAL A 144 6.96 -10.91 -17.88
CA VAL A 144 7.96 -11.10 -18.95
C VAL A 144 8.21 -9.82 -19.73
N GLU A 145 7.14 -9.16 -20.16
CA GLU A 145 7.19 -7.99 -21.04
C GLU A 145 7.17 -6.70 -20.24
N ASP A 146 7.75 -5.65 -20.82
CA ASP A 146 7.55 -4.30 -20.33
C ASP A 146 6.14 -3.83 -20.69
N CYS A 147 5.45 -3.20 -19.75
CA CYS A 147 4.13 -2.63 -19.99
C CYS A 147 4.03 -1.21 -19.43
N ASP A 148 3.21 -0.39 -20.09
CA ASP A 148 3.01 0.98 -19.65
C ASP A 148 2.29 1.00 -18.29
N PRO A 149 2.59 1.98 -17.42
CA PRO A 149 1.88 2.14 -16.17
C PRO A 149 0.42 2.50 -16.43
N HIS A 150 -0.50 1.68 -15.92
CA HIS A 150 -1.91 2.03 -15.81
C HIS A 150 -2.12 2.84 -14.51
N TYR A 151 -2.45 4.12 -14.66
CA TYR A 151 -2.53 5.12 -13.57
C TYR A 151 -3.89 5.23 -12.88
#